data_AF-A0A2C5ZKQ5-F1
#
_entry.id   AF-A0A2C5ZKQ5-F1
#
_cell.length_a   1.000
_cell.length_b   1.000
_cell.length_c   1.000
_cell.angle_alpha   90.00
_cell.angle_beta   90.00
_cell.angle_gamma   90.00
#
_symmetry.space_group_name_H-M   'P 1'
#
loop_
_entity.id
_entity.type
_entity.pdbx_description
1 polymer ?
#
loop_
_entity_poly.entity_id
_entity_poly.type
_entity_poly.pdbx_seq_one_letter_code
_entity_poly.pdbx_strand_id
1 'polypeptide(L)' 'MSASAASAAKMTKASNLRKRRFPYTQIACDECRRRKIKCTGENPCKGCRDIDAVCLFERQTRFRSADRRG' A
#
# COMPACT_ATOMS: atom_id res chain seq x y z
N MET A 1 41.01 -13.54 -40.67
CA MET A 1 39.91 -12.60 -40.96
C MET A 1 38.61 -13.35 -40.73
N SER A 2 37.67 -13.04 -39.85
CA SER A 2 37.47 -11.97 -38.86
C SER A 2 36.31 -12.40 -37.93
N ALA A 3 36.41 -12.01 -36.64
CA ALA A 3 35.38 -11.73 -35.63
C ALA A 3 34.03 -12.49 -35.62
N SER A 4 33.66 -13.23 -34.56
CA SER A 4 33.11 -12.73 -33.27
C SER A 4 31.83 -11.90 -33.39
N ALA A 5 30.69 -12.48 -32.97
CA ALA A 5 29.60 -11.80 -32.23
C ALA A 5 28.61 -12.89 -31.78
N ALA A 6 28.79 -13.53 -30.62
CA ALA A 6 28.41 -13.00 -29.30
C ALA A 6 26.94 -12.55 -29.23
N SER A 7 26.08 -13.50 -28.88
CA SER A 7 24.95 -13.42 -27.95
C SER A 7 24.35 -12.03 -27.67
N ALA A 8 23.24 -11.70 -28.33
CA ALA A 8 22.33 -10.66 -27.87
C ALA A 8 21.01 -11.28 -27.35
N ALA A 9 21.14 -12.21 -26.40
CA ALA A 9 20.02 -12.58 -25.53
C ALA A 9 19.73 -11.38 -24.61
N LYS A 10 18.91 -10.44 -25.08
CA LYS A 10 18.49 -9.28 -24.29
C LYS A 10 17.48 -9.73 -23.23
N MET A 11 18.05 -10.12 -22.09
CA MET A 11 17.60 -9.94 -20.71
C MET A 11 16.09 -9.70 -20.53
N THR A 12 15.39 -10.78 -20.20
CA THR A 12 14.06 -10.80 -19.60
C THR A 12 14.09 -10.07 -18.25
N LYS A 13 13.86 -8.75 -18.22
CA LYS A 13 13.49 -8.07 -16.97
C LYS A 13 11.99 -8.23 -16.72
N ALA A 14 11.53 -9.48 -16.68
CA ALA A 14 10.31 -9.82 -15.98
C ALA A 14 10.63 -9.73 -14.48
N SER A 15 10.77 -8.49 -13.98
CA SER A 15 10.71 -8.25 -12.55
C SER A 15 9.45 -8.95 -12.07
N ASN A 16 9.66 -10.01 -11.30
CA ASN A 16 8.65 -10.82 -10.66
C ASN A 16 7.91 -9.90 -9.69
N LEU A 17 7.04 -9.05 -10.24
CA LEU A 17 6.07 -8.24 -9.54
C LEU A 17 5.02 -9.25 -9.09
N ARG A 18 5.43 -10.18 -8.20
CA ARG A 18 4.54 -10.94 -7.33
C ARG A 18 3.55 -9.92 -6.88
N LYS A 19 2.34 -9.99 -7.43
CA LYS A 19 1.30 -8.96 -7.40
C LYS A 19 1.41 -8.28 -6.05
N ARG A 20 2.14 -7.15 -5.99
CA ARG A 20 2.64 -6.62 -4.71
C ARG A 20 1.36 -6.37 -3.96
N ARG A 21 1.07 -7.22 -2.95
CA ARG A 21 -0.16 -7.09 -2.18
C ARG A 21 -0.20 -5.62 -1.80
N PHE A 22 -1.32 -4.96 -2.11
CA PHE A 22 -1.48 -3.54 -1.81
C PHE A 22 -0.85 -3.28 -0.44
N PRO A 23 0.11 -2.34 -0.35
CA PRO A 23 0.89 -2.15 0.87
C PRO A 23 -0.09 -2.10 2.02
N TYR A 24 0.05 -3.03 2.97
CA TYR A 24 -0.91 -3.15 4.07
C TYR A 24 -0.80 -1.87 4.88
N THR A 25 -1.80 -1.00 4.78
CA THR A 25 -1.74 0.29 5.43
C THR A 25 -1.86 0.03 6.92
N GLN A 26 -0.88 0.50 7.67
CA GLN A 26 -0.82 0.26 9.13
C GLN A 26 -1.99 0.93 9.85
N ILE A 27 -2.65 1.88 9.18
CA ILE A 27 -3.78 2.64 9.69
C ILE A 27 -4.95 2.48 8.70
N ALA A 28 -6.09 2.05 9.22
CA ALA A 28 -7.37 2.11 8.52
C ALA A 28 -8.02 3.48 8.79
N CYS A 29 -8.78 3.99 7.81
CA CYS A 29 -9.65 5.14 8.06
C CYS A 29 -10.75 4.79 9.07
N ASP A 30 -11.39 5.81 9.63
CA ASP A 30 -12.43 5.66 10.64
C ASP A 30 -13.60 4.81 10.16
N GLU A 31 -14.04 5.01 8.92
CA GLU A 31 -15.18 4.26 8.40
C GLU A 31 -14.83 2.79 8.15
N CYS A 32 -13.65 2.50 7.60
CA CYS A 32 -13.19 1.11 7.46
C CYS A 32 -12.96 0.45 8.82
N ARG A 33 -12.46 1.20 9.82
CA ARG A 33 -12.28 0.72 11.20
C ARG A 33 -13.62 0.42 11.86
N ARG A 34 -14.60 1.33 11.72
CA ARG A 34 -15.96 1.18 12.29
C ARG A 34 -16.71 0.00 11.66
N ARG A 35 -16.58 -0.19 10.34
CA ARG A 35 -17.19 -1.29 9.58
C ARG A 35 -16.40 -2.60 9.64
N LYS A 36 -15.19 -2.59 10.21
CA LYS A 36 -14.28 -3.74 10.26
C LYS A 36 -13.97 -4.33 8.87
N ILE A 37 -13.83 -3.47 7.87
CA ILE A 37 -13.51 -3.87 6.49
C ILE A 37 -12.07 -3.52 6.15
N LYS A 38 -11.55 -4.12 5.06
CA LYS A 38 -10.19 -3.86 4.58
C LYS A 38 -10.05 -2.42 4.07
N CYS A 39 -9.23 -1.63 4.73
CA CYS A 39 -8.82 -0.31 4.24
C CYS A 39 -7.69 -0.45 3.22
N THR A 40 -7.75 0.31 2.13
CA THR A 40 -6.65 0.41 1.15
C THR A 40 -5.66 1.52 1.49
N GLY A 41 -6.00 2.39 2.44
CA GLY A 41 -5.22 3.56 2.88
C GLY A 41 -4.87 4.58 1.78
N GLU A 42 -5.57 4.52 0.65
CA GLU A 42 -5.67 5.61 -0.33
C GLU A 42 -6.68 6.65 0.19
N ASN A 43 -6.63 7.91 -0.27
CA ASN A 43 -7.59 8.94 0.14
C ASN A 43 -8.30 9.52 -1.10
N PRO A 44 -9.59 9.22 -1.33
CA PRO A 44 -10.49 8.38 -0.54
C PRO A 44 -10.17 6.88 -0.63
N CYS A 45 -10.39 6.15 0.46
CA CYS A 45 -10.15 4.70 0.50
C CYS A 45 -11.15 3.96 -0.40
N LYS A 46 -10.81 2.78 -0.95
CA LYS A 46 -11.73 2.07 -1.86
C LYS A 46 -13.11 1.80 -1.23
N GLY A 47 -13.13 1.25 -0.02
CA GLY A 47 -14.40 1.01 0.70
C GLY A 47 -15.17 2.29 1.04
N CYS A 48 -14.50 3.43 1.14
CA CYS A 48 -15.14 4.72 1.35
C CYS A 48 -15.73 5.23 0.04
N ARG A 49 -14.99 5.08 -1.07
CA ARG A 49 -15.39 5.45 -2.42
C ARG A 49 -16.57 4.63 -2.92
N ASP A 50 -16.62 3.34 -2.61
CA ASP A 50 -17.72 2.47 -3.05
C ASP A 50 -19.06 2.80 -2.37
N ILE A 51 -19.01 3.53 -1.25
CA ILE A 51 -20.16 3.84 -0.39
C ILE A 51 -20.36 5.35 -0.28
N ASP A 52 -19.61 6.12 -1.09
CA ASP A 52 -19.55 7.59 -1.07
C ASP A 52 -19.52 8.19 0.35
N ALA A 53 -18.81 7.50 1.25
CA ALA A 53 -18.71 7.87 2.65
C ALA A 53 -17.48 8.76 2.88
N VAL A 54 -17.55 9.57 3.93
CA VAL A 54 -16.44 10.46 4.29
C VAL A 54 -15.24 9.64 4.76
N CYS A 55 -14.17 9.67 3.98
CA CYS A 55 -12.91 9.00 4.29
C CYS A 55 -12.07 9.88 5.23
N LEU A 56 -12.17 9.66 6.53
CA LEU A 56 -11.33 10.30 7.53
C LEU A 56 -10.30 9.32 8.05
N PHE A 57 -9.02 9.61 7.84
CA PHE A 57 -7.95 8.97 8.59
C PHE A 57 -7.81 9.76 9.87
N GLU A 58 -8.25 9.21 11.00
CA GLU A 58 -8.13 9.86 12.30
C GLU A 58 -6.69 10.33 12.47
N ARG A 59 -6.47 11.65 12.43
CA ARG A 59 -5.15 12.29 12.53
C ARG A 59 -4.53 12.13 13.93
N GLN A 60 -5.12 11.29 14.78
CA GLN A 60 -4.53 10.92 16.04
C GLN A 60 -3.59 9.75 15.76
N THR A 61 -2.37 10.09 15.39
CA THR A 61 -1.20 9.29 15.74
C THR A 61 -1.15 9.14 17.26
N ARG A 62 -2.04 8.32 17.84
CA ARG A 62 -1.86 7.70 19.15
C ARG A 62 -0.85 6.57 19.07
N PHE A 63 -0.17 6.40 17.94
CA PHE A 63 1.13 5.75 17.89
C PHE A 63 2.10 6.60 18.74
N ARG A 64 2.08 6.33 20.05
CA ARG A 64 2.96 6.85 21.11
C ARG A 64 2.63 8.25 21.64
N SER A 65 1.45 8.42 22.24
CA SER A 65 1.46 9.11 23.54
C SER A 65 2.26 8.16 24.45
N ALA A 66 3.58 8.23 24.62
CA ALA A 66 4.29 9.22 25.44
C ALA A 66 3.61 9.53 26.80
N ASP A 67 2.67 8.67 27.20
CA ASP A 67 1.92 8.64 28.46
C ASP A 67 2.01 7.22 29.07
N ARG A 68 3.25 6.70 29.11
CA ARG A 68 3.74 5.95 30.27
C ARG A 68 4.94 6.73 30.80
N ARG A 69 4.67 7.99 31.15
CA ARG A 69 5.59 8.84 31.91
C ARG A 69 5.19 8.68 33.37
N GLY A 70 6.09 8.12 34.17
CA GLY A 70 6.02 8.05 35.63
C GLY A 70 5.52 6.72 36.14
#